data_AF-A0A2D6RMY0-F1
#
_entry.id   AF-A0A2D6RMY0-F1
#
_cell.length_a   1.000
_cell.length_b   1.000
_cell.length_c   1.000
_cell.angle_alpha   90.00
_cell.angle_beta   90.00
_cell.angle_gamma   90.00
#
_symmetry.space_group_name_H-M   'P 1'
#
loop_
_entity.id
_entity.type
_entity.pdbx_description
1 polymer ?
#
loop_
_entity_poly.entity_id
_entity_poly.type
_entity_poly.pdbx_seq_one_letter_code
_entity_poly.pdbx_strand_id
1 'polypeptide(L)' 'MQEIIKLLIGILVLLLGIPIGNYLTKITKEELLSGQKWFKLIIVVSLIGAFISLIFRNDAILFSLLFISIVTSRSLK' A
#
# COMPACT_ATOMS: atom_id res chain seq x y z
N MET A 1 12.14 -21.65 -8.17
CA MET A 1 10.86 -21.50 -8.90
C MET A 1 9.75 -20.93 -8.02
N GLN A 2 9.50 -21.47 -6.82
CA GLN A 2 8.47 -20.94 -5.90
C GLN A 2 8.69 -19.48 -5.47
N GLU A 3 9.92 -19.07 -5.16
CA GLU A 3 10.20 -17.67 -4.76
C GLU A 3 9.95 -16.66 -5.89
N ILE A 4 10.26 -17.03 -7.14
CA ILE A 4 9.99 -16.19 -8.31
C ILE A 4 8.47 -16.02 -8.50
N ILE A 5 7.69 -17.09 -8.29
CA ILE A 5 6.22 -17.05 -8.37
C ILE A 5 5.65 -16.14 -7.28
N LYS A 6 6.13 -16.26 -6.03
CA LYS A 6 5.70 -15.37 -4.93
C LYS A 6 5.98 -13.91 -5.24
N LEU A 7 7.17 -13.59 -5.75
CA LEU A 7 7.55 -12.24 -6.18
C LEU A 7 6.63 -11.70 -7.28
N LEU A 8 6.36 -12.50 -8.32
CA LEU A 8 5.45 -12.11 -9.41
C LEU A 8 4.03 -11.84 -8.91
N ILE A 9 3.50 -12.70 -8.03
CA ILE A 9 2.18 -12.49 -7.41
C ILE A 9 2.18 -11.21 -6.58
N GLY A 10 3.22 -11.00 -5.76
CA GLY A 10 3.37 -9.78 -4.96
C GLY A 10 3.37 -8.52 -5.82
N ILE A 11 4.12 -8.50 -6.92
CA ILE A 11 4.16 -7.38 -7.87
C ILE A 11 2.79 -7.15 -8.50
N LEU A 12 2.11 -8.20 -8.96
CA LEU A 12 0.76 -8.08 -9.52
C LEU A 12 -0.23 -7.49 -8.51
N VAL A 13 -0.18 -7.94 -7.25
CA VAL A 13 -1.01 -7.39 -6.17
C VAL A 13 -0.69 -5.92 -5.92
N LEU A 14 0.59 -5.53 -5.88
CA LEU A 14 0.98 -4.12 -5.74
C LEU A 14 0.46 -3.25 -6.89
N LEU A 15 0.52 -3.76 -8.13
CA LEU A 15 -0.02 -3.06 -9.30
C LEU A 15 -1.54 -2.85 -9.21
N LEU A 16 -2.28 -3.81 -8.66
CA LEU A 16 -3.73 -3.66 -8.39
C LEU A 16 -4.03 -2.58 -7.35
N GLY A 17 -3.08 -2.25 -6.47
CA GLY A 17 -3.23 -1.14 -5.53
C GLY A 17 -3.48 0.21 -6.21
N ILE A 18 -2.97 0.40 -7.42
CA ILE A 18 -3.13 1.65 -8.18
C ILE A 18 -4.59 1.90 -8.62
N PRO A 19 -5.25 1.01 -9.38
CA PRO A 19 -6.64 1.20 -9.76
C PRO A 19 -7.57 1.22 -8.56
N ILE A 20 -7.29 0.41 -7.52
CA ILE A 20 -8.08 0.41 -6.28
C ILE A 20 -7.99 1.77 -5.57
N GLY A 21 -6.79 2.31 -5.38
CA GLY A 21 -6.62 3.62 -4.74
C GLY A 21 -7.30 4.75 -5.53
N ASN A 22 -7.19 4.76 -6.86
CA ASN A 22 -7.88 5.73 -7.72
C ASN A 22 -9.41 5.59 -7.64
N TYR A 23 -9.92 4.37 -7.52
CA TYR A 23 -11.35 4.13 -7.34
C TYR A 23 -11.82 4.66 -5.98
N LEU A 24 -11.08 4.40 -4.91
CA LEU A 24 -11.36 4.92 -3.57
C LEU A 24 -11.44 6.45 -3.55
N THR A 25 -10.51 7.17 -4.21
CA THR A 25 -10.57 8.65 -4.31
C THR A 25 -11.93 9.15 -4.78
N LYS A 26 -12.54 8.46 -5.76
CA LYS A 26 -13.80 8.89 -6.36
C LYS A 26 -14.99 8.71 -5.41
N ILE A 27 -14.96 7.67 -4.58
CA ILE A 27 -16.07 7.33 -3.70
C ILE A 27 -15.94 7.94 -2.29
N THR A 28 -14.73 8.25 -1.81
CA THR A 28 -14.48 8.77 -0.45
C THR A 28 -13.91 10.19 -0.44
N LYS A 29 -14.36 11.06 -1.35
CA LYS A 29 -13.75 12.39 -1.55
C LYS A 29 -13.87 13.30 -0.32
N GLU A 30 -14.98 13.23 0.40
CA GLU A 30 -15.25 14.08 1.59
C GLU A 30 -14.45 13.60 2.82
N GLU A 31 -14.34 12.28 2.99
CA GLU A 31 -13.55 11.63 4.03
C GLU A 31 -12.05 11.86 3.80
N LEU A 32 -11.62 11.87 2.54
CA LEU A 32 -10.25 12.21 2.17
C LEU A 32 -9.92 13.66 2.51
N LEU A 33 -10.82 14.61 2.24
CA LEU A 33 -10.64 16.03 2.57
C LEU A 33 -10.46 16.27 4.07
N SER A 34 -11.33 15.67 4.89
CA SER A 34 -11.25 15.79 6.35
C SER A 34 -10.12 14.94 6.97
N GLY A 35 -9.78 13.82 6.34
CA GLY A 35 -8.86 12.80 6.85
C GLY A 35 -7.41 12.87 6.32
N GLN A 36 -7.04 13.83 5.47
CA GLN A 36 -5.73 13.83 4.78
C GLN A 36 -4.52 13.61 5.71
N LYS A 37 -4.54 14.20 6.92
CA LYS A 37 -3.45 14.04 7.90
C LYS A 37 -3.29 12.58 8.34
N TRP A 38 -4.39 11.88 8.55
CA TRP A 38 -4.40 10.47 8.94
C TRP A 38 -3.95 9.55 7.80
N PHE A 39 -4.38 9.81 6.57
CA PHE A 39 -3.92 9.07 5.41
C PHE A 39 -2.41 9.22 5.19
N LYS A 40 -1.88 10.44 5.35
CA LYS A 40 -0.43 10.68 5.32
C LYS A 40 0.30 9.93 6.44
N LEU A 41 -0.27 9.89 7.65
CA LEU A 41 0.30 9.12 8.77
C LEU A 41 0.33 7.61 8.46
N ILE A 42 -0.75 7.06 7.89
CA ILE A 42 -0.83 5.64 7.48
C ILE A 42 0.28 5.32 6.48
N ILE A 43 0.52 6.18 5.49
CA ILE A 43 1.60 5.99 4.51
C ILE A 43 2.96 5.95 5.22
N VAL A 44 3.24 6.90 6.11
CA VAL A 44 4.52 6.94 6.85
C VAL A 44 4.72 5.68 7.69
N VAL A 45 3.72 5.28 8.46
CA VAL A 45 3.78 4.07 9.31
C VAL A 45 3.94 2.81 8.44
N SER A 46 3.24 2.73 7.31
CA SER A 46 3.34 1.61 6.38
C SER A 46 4.72 1.52 5.74
N LEU A 47 5.34 2.65 5.38
CA LEU A 47 6.70 2.67 4.85
C LEU A 47 7.73 2.24 5.91
N ILE A 48 7.62 2.75 7.14
CA ILE A 48 8.51 2.34 8.24
C ILE A 48 8.37 0.83 8.50
N GLY A 49 7.13 0.34 8.59
CA GLY A 49 6.87 -1.09 8.79
C GLY A 49 7.37 -1.93 7.62
N ALA A 50 7.25 -1.45 6.38
CA ALA A 50 7.79 -2.12 5.19
C ALA A 50 9.32 -2.24 5.30
N PHE A 51 10.02 -1.16 5.67
CA PHE A 51 11.47 -1.20 5.92
C PHE A 51 11.84 -2.21 7.01
N ILE A 52 11.11 -2.24 8.13
CA ILE A 52 11.35 -3.22 9.20
C ILE A 52 11.13 -4.64 8.68
N SER A 53 10.02 -4.91 7.99
CA SER A 53 9.70 -6.23 7.44
C SER A 53 10.73 -6.74 6.43
N LEU A 54 11.37 -5.83 5.68
CA LEU A 54 12.48 -6.16 4.78
C LEU A 54 13.70 -6.68 5.55
N ILE A 55 14.06 -6.05 6.68
CA ILE A 55 15.18 -6.48 7.54
C ILE A 55 14.90 -7.88 8.11
N PHE A 56 13.66 -8.15 8.53
CA PHE A 56 13.23 -9.44 9.04
C PHE A 56 12.91 -10.49 7.95
N ARG A 57 13.08 -10.13 6.66
CA ARG A 57 12.76 -10.99 5.51
C ARG A 57 11.34 -11.57 5.56
N ASN A 58 10.38 -10.77 6.01
CA ASN A 58 8.98 -11.15 6.06
C ASN A 58 8.23 -10.56 4.86
N ASP A 59 8.23 -11.32 3.76
CA ASP A 59 7.64 -10.90 2.50
C ASP A 59 6.14 -10.61 2.59
N ALA A 60 5.39 -11.40 3.39
CA ALA A 60 3.96 -11.22 3.53
C ALA A 60 3.61 -9.85 4.13
N ILE A 61 4.31 -9.46 5.20
CA ILE A 61 4.13 -8.15 5.84
C ILE A 61 4.64 -7.04 4.91
N LEU A 62 5.79 -7.25 4.26
CA LEU A 62 6.37 -6.30 3.31
C LEU A 62 5.40 -5.95 2.20
N PHE A 63 4.90 -6.94 1.47
CA PHE A 63 3.96 -6.73 0.36
C PHE A 63 2.64 -6.13 0.84
N SER A 64 2.15 -6.52 2.02
CA SER A 64 0.91 -5.96 2.57
C SER A 64 1.06 -4.47 2.90
N LEU A 65 2.15 -4.08 3.57
CA LEU A 65 2.40 -2.69 3.94
C LEU A 65 2.70 -1.81 2.71
N LEU A 66 3.43 -2.34 1.73
CA LEU A 66 3.64 -1.67 0.45
C LEU A 66 2.31 -1.49 -0.31
N PHE A 67 1.45 -2.51 -0.31
CA PHE A 67 0.13 -2.42 -0.94
C PHE A 67 -0.73 -1.32 -0.31
N ILE A 68 -0.82 -1.31 1.03
CA ILE A 68 -1.55 -0.28 1.77
C ILE A 68 -0.98 1.10 1.44
N SER A 69 0.34 1.27 1.49
CA SER A 69 1.01 2.53 1.15
C SER A 69 0.66 3.02 -0.27
N ILE A 70 0.66 2.13 -1.27
CA ILE A 70 0.28 2.46 -2.65
C ILE A 70 -1.19 2.88 -2.72
N VAL A 71 -2.11 2.07 -2.17
CA VAL A 71 -3.55 2.36 -2.21
C VAL A 71 -3.85 3.70 -1.54
N THR A 72 -3.36 3.91 -0.32
CA THR A 72 -3.58 5.13 0.47
C THR A 72 -2.94 6.35 -0.22
N SER A 73 -1.76 6.21 -0.81
CA SER A 73 -1.10 7.29 -1.56
C SER A 73 -1.89 7.69 -2.81
N ARG A 74 -2.42 6.70 -3.54
CA ARG A 74 -3.26 6.94 -4.72
C ARG A 74 -4.61 7.53 -4.36
N SER A 75 -5.18 7.16 -3.21
CA SER A 75 -6.40 7.76 -2.68
C SER A 75 -6.27 9.26 -2.39
N LEU A 76 -5.07 9.75 -2.08
CA LEU A 76 -4.83 11.17 -1.79
C LEU A 76 -4.62 12.07 -3.01
N LYS A 77 -4.47 11.50 -4.21
CA LYS A 77 -4.34 12.25 -5.48
C LYS A 77 -5.71 12.57 -6.07
#